data_AF-A0AAF3J971-F1
#
_entry.id   AF-A0AAF3J971-F1
#
_cell.length_a   1.000
_cell.length_b   1.000
_cell.length_c   1.000
_cell.angle_alpha   90.00
_cell.angle_beta   90.00
_cell.angle_gamma   90.00
#
_symmetry.space_group_name_H-M   'P 1'
#
loop_
_entity.id
_entity.type
_entity.pdbx_description
1 polymer ?
#
loop_
_entity_poly.entity_id
_entity_poly.type
_entity_poly.pdbx_seq_one_letter_code
_entity_poly.pdbx_strand_id
1 'polypeptide(L)'
;MSTDVGFTDIFFGEWDVEKTKIYMSYFLPLTYKITIGYLLAIYFGQKLMKNRKEFKLDNTLTVWNFLFALFSGIAAYKLTPELAGVWKNHGFVASYCDNHDYYTDPSTGFWGWMFVMSKLPELGDTAFLVLRKRPVIFMHWAHHAITYVYAILTYSEMQAWARWSLVLNLIVHTIMYTYFGLRAMKIELPRPLAKFITTIQIVQFVISLWIFGHVIFMKYFNTRSCAASWNVLSLGGVMYLMYLYLFCEFFYKAYIKKRSPTKVTKAE
;
A
#
# COMPACT_ATOMS: atom_id res chain seq x y z
N MET A 1 14.88 12.55 -29.04
CA MET A 1 14.79 11.45 -28.05
C MET A 1 13.30 11.19 -27.87
N SER A 2 12.80 10.01 -28.21
CA SER A 2 11.35 9.72 -28.31
C SER A 2 10.64 10.05 -26.99
N THR A 3 9.69 10.97 -27.04
CA THR A 3 9.00 11.56 -25.89
C THR A 3 7.87 10.70 -25.33
N ASP A 4 7.53 9.58 -25.98
CA ASP A 4 6.41 8.74 -25.60
C ASP A 4 6.91 7.40 -25.04
N VAL A 5 7.37 7.41 -23.78
CA VAL A 5 7.57 6.16 -23.03
C VAL A 5 6.23 5.76 -22.43
N GLY A 6 5.66 4.65 -22.92
CA GLY A 6 4.40 4.09 -22.47
C GLY A 6 4.56 2.99 -21.41
N PHE A 7 3.42 2.54 -20.88
CA PHE A 7 3.37 1.41 -19.94
C PHE A 7 3.99 0.14 -20.52
N THR A 8 3.74 -0.15 -21.82
CA THR A 8 4.23 -1.35 -22.49
C THR A 8 5.75 -1.37 -22.63
N ASP A 9 6.38 -0.20 -22.75
CA ASP A 9 7.83 -0.08 -22.91
C ASP A 9 8.57 -0.47 -21.63
N ILE A 10 7.93 -0.28 -20.47
CA ILE A 10 8.47 -0.69 -19.17
C ILE A 10 8.06 -2.14 -18.86
N PHE A 11 6.80 -2.49 -19.11
CA PHE A 11 6.26 -3.80 -18.71
C PHE A 11 6.83 -4.96 -19.54
N PHE A 12 7.01 -4.77 -20.85
CA PHE A 12 7.53 -5.80 -21.76
C PHE A 12 8.95 -5.53 -22.26
N GLY A 13 9.49 -4.33 -22.02
CA GLY A 13 10.85 -3.97 -22.43
C GLY A 13 11.92 -4.34 -21.41
N GLU A 14 13.17 -4.09 -21.78
CA GLU A 14 14.29 -4.18 -20.85
C GLU A 14 14.20 -3.05 -19.82
N TRP A 15 14.53 -3.39 -18.56
CA TRP A 15 14.49 -2.42 -17.48
C TRP A 15 15.47 -1.28 -17.73
N ASP A 16 14.95 -0.06 -17.72
CA ASP A 16 15.70 1.18 -17.86
C ASP A 16 15.13 2.21 -16.89
N VAL A 17 15.99 2.66 -15.97
CA VAL A 17 15.62 3.59 -14.91
C VAL A 17 15.23 4.97 -15.47
N GLU A 18 15.86 5.44 -16.54
CA GLU A 18 15.59 6.74 -17.14
C GLU A 18 14.26 6.72 -17.90
N LYS A 19 13.99 5.66 -18.68
CA LYS A 19 12.67 5.46 -19.29
C LYS A 19 11.57 5.43 -18.23
N THR A 20 11.81 4.72 -17.12
CA THR A 20 10.86 4.63 -16.02
C THR A 20 10.61 5.99 -15.37
N LYS A 21 11.66 6.79 -15.11
CA LYS A 21 11.50 8.16 -14.59
C LYS A 21 10.63 9.02 -15.49
N ILE A 22 10.91 8.99 -16.81
CA ILE A 22 10.15 9.73 -17.82
C ILE A 22 8.67 9.33 -17.75
N TYR A 23 8.35 8.04 -17.81
CA TYR A 23 6.97 7.55 -17.66
C TYR A 23 6.32 8.01 -16.36
N MET A 24 7.00 7.86 -15.22
CA MET A 24 6.46 8.21 -13.90
C MET A 24 6.15 9.71 -13.78
N SER A 25 6.99 10.57 -14.38
CA SER A 25 6.74 12.02 -14.42
C SER A 25 5.47 12.40 -15.19
N TYR A 26 5.18 11.71 -16.30
CA TYR A 26 3.97 11.92 -17.08
C TYR A 26 2.74 11.26 -16.44
N PHE A 27 2.95 10.15 -15.74
CA PHE A 27 1.87 9.41 -15.08
C PHE A 27 1.41 10.09 -13.79
N LEU A 28 2.30 10.78 -13.07
CA LEU A 28 1.99 11.45 -11.79
C LEU A 28 0.76 12.39 -11.88
N PRO A 29 0.65 13.34 -12.84
CA PRO A 29 -0.56 14.16 -13.01
C PRO A 29 -1.85 13.36 -13.23
N LEU A 30 -1.77 12.22 -13.92
CA LEU A 30 -2.92 11.35 -14.17
C LEU A 30 -3.42 10.68 -12.88
N THR A 31 -2.53 10.40 -11.92
CA THR A 31 -2.91 9.74 -10.66
C THR A 31 -3.85 10.60 -9.81
N TYR A 32 -3.67 11.92 -9.81
CA TYR A 32 -4.61 12.84 -9.15
C TYR A 32 -6.00 12.78 -9.78
N LYS A 33 -6.08 12.76 -11.12
CA LYS A 33 -7.36 12.65 -11.85
C LYS A 33 -8.05 11.31 -11.56
N ILE A 34 -7.30 10.21 -11.56
CA ILE A 34 -7.79 8.88 -11.20
C ILE A 34 -8.32 8.86 -9.77
N THR A 35 -7.61 9.50 -8.83
CA THR A 35 -8.02 9.56 -7.42
C THR A 35 -9.34 10.30 -7.25
N ILE A 36 -9.53 11.43 -7.95
CA ILE A 36 -10.82 12.14 -7.97
C ILE A 36 -11.91 11.24 -8.55
N GLY A 37 -11.64 10.57 -9.67
CA GLY A 37 -12.56 9.60 -10.27
C GLY A 37 -12.95 8.47 -9.32
N TYR A 38 -12.00 7.94 -8.57
CA TYR A 38 -12.21 6.92 -7.54
C TYR A 38 -13.13 7.41 -6.42
N LEU A 39 -12.92 8.63 -5.89
CA LEU A 39 -13.80 9.20 -4.85
C LEU A 39 -15.23 9.42 -5.37
N LEU A 40 -15.37 9.92 -6.60
CA LEU A 40 -16.67 10.06 -7.25
C LEU A 40 -17.33 8.69 -7.46
N ALA A 41 -16.57 7.68 -7.89
CA ALA A 41 -17.06 6.32 -8.09
C ALA A 41 -17.58 5.68 -6.78
N ILE A 42 -16.92 5.93 -5.64
CA ILE A 42 -17.45 5.49 -4.33
C ILE A 42 -18.80 6.16 -4.05
N TYR A 43 -18.86 7.49 -4.16
CA TYR A 43 -20.05 8.26 -3.84
C TYR A 43 -21.25 7.87 -4.73
N PHE A 44 -21.06 7.91 -6.05
CA PHE A 44 -22.12 7.55 -7.00
C PHE A 44 -22.42 6.05 -6.97
N GLY A 45 -21.42 5.19 -6.80
CA GLY A 45 -21.59 3.75 -6.68
C GLY A 45 -22.47 3.37 -5.49
N GLN A 46 -22.25 3.96 -4.32
CA GLN A 46 -23.10 3.75 -3.15
C GLN A 46 -24.54 4.23 -3.39
N LYS A 47 -24.72 5.40 -4.04
CA LYS A 47 -26.04 5.94 -4.38
C LYS A 47 -26.79 5.05 -5.37
N LEU A 48 -26.12 4.55 -6.41
CA LEU A 48 -26.68 3.63 -7.39
C LEU A 48 -27.04 2.27 -6.79
N MET A 49 -26.22 1.78 -5.86
CA MET A 49 -26.45 0.51 -5.18
C MET A 49 -27.56 0.57 -4.12
N LYS A 50 -27.97 1.76 -3.65
CA LYS A 50 -29.01 1.92 -2.61
C LYS A 50 -30.26 1.08 -2.92
N ASN A 51 -30.79 1.20 -4.13
CA ASN A 51 -32.02 0.54 -4.58
C ASN A 51 -31.78 -0.78 -5.35
N ARG A 52 -30.55 -1.30 -5.38
CA ARG A 52 -30.20 -2.56 -6.06
C ARG A 52 -29.91 -3.68 -5.06
N LYS A 53 -30.04 -4.93 -5.49
CA LYS A 53 -29.58 -6.08 -4.68
C LYS A 53 -28.05 -6.12 -4.67
N GLU A 54 -27.46 -6.65 -3.60
CA GLU A 54 -26.01 -6.88 -3.54
C GLU A 54 -25.56 -7.88 -4.61
N PHE A 55 -24.38 -7.66 -5.19
CA PHE A 55 -23.80 -8.60 -6.14
C PHE A 55 -23.09 -9.75 -5.40
N LYS A 56 -23.30 -10.99 -5.87
CA LYS A 56 -22.60 -12.17 -5.37
C LYS A 56 -21.26 -12.33 -6.12
N LEU A 57 -20.23 -11.67 -5.62
CA LEU A 57 -18.90 -11.63 -6.23
C LEU A 57 -17.85 -12.47 -5.48
N ASP A 58 -18.27 -13.45 -4.68
CA ASP A 58 -17.38 -14.20 -3.78
C ASP A 58 -16.25 -14.92 -4.53
N ASN A 59 -16.56 -15.58 -5.67
CA ASN A 59 -15.56 -16.27 -6.48
C ASN A 59 -14.57 -15.30 -7.12
N THR A 60 -15.07 -14.20 -7.71
CA THR A 60 -14.22 -13.16 -8.31
C THR A 60 -13.32 -12.52 -7.26
N LEU A 61 -13.87 -12.21 -6.09
CA LEU A 61 -13.12 -11.66 -4.97
C LEU A 61 -12.08 -12.66 -4.43
N THR A 62 -12.39 -13.95 -4.43
CA THR A 62 -11.44 -15.00 -4.04
C THR A 62 -10.23 -15.01 -4.98
N VAL A 63 -10.48 -15.08 -6.29
CA VAL A 63 -9.42 -15.06 -7.31
C VAL A 63 -8.60 -13.77 -7.20
N TRP A 64 -9.28 -12.63 -7.10
CA TRP A 64 -8.65 -11.32 -6.92
C TRP A 64 -7.68 -11.29 -5.74
N ASN A 65 -8.14 -11.71 -4.55
CA ASN A 65 -7.32 -11.72 -3.35
C ASN A 65 -6.12 -12.68 -3.50
N PHE A 66 -6.30 -13.89 -4.05
CA PHE A 66 -5.17 -14.80 -4.23
C PHE A 66 -4.15 -14.33 -5.28
N LEU A 67 -4.61 -13.65 -6.34
CA LEU A 67 -3.70 -13.01 -7.31
C LEU A 67 -2.88 -11.91 -6.63
N PHE A 68 -3.49 -11.06 -5.81
CA PHE A 68 -2.75 -10.05 -5.04
C PHE A 68 -1.81 -10.65 -4.00
N ALA A 69 -2.21 -11.74 -3.34
CA ALA A 69 -1.36 -12.47 -2.41
C ALA A 69 -0.12 -13.04 -3.12
N LEU A 70 -0.32 -13.70 -4.27
CA LEU A 70 0.75 -14.27 -5.08
C LEU A 70 1.68 -13.19 -5.62
N PHE A 71 1.12 -12.13 -6.21
CA PHE A 71 1.88 -10.97 -6.68
C PHE A 71 2.73 -10.38 -5.55
N SER A 72 2.12 -10.16 -4.38
CA SER A 72 2.82 -9.57 -3.24
C SER A 72 3.94 -10.47 -2.73
N GLY A 73 3.72 -11.79 -2.71
CA GLY A 73 4.72 -12.77 -2.28
C GLY A 73 5.90 -12.85 -3.24
N ILE A 74 5.66 -12.82 -4.55
CA ILE A 74 6.74 -12.82 -5.57
C ILE A 74 7.53 -11.52 -5.48
N ALA A 75 6.86 -10.37 -5.39
CA ALA A 75 7.52 -9.08 -5.26
C ALA A 75 8.35 -9.00 -3.97
N ALA A 76 7.82 -9.49 -2.84
CA ALA A 76 8.56 -9.59 -1.59
C ALA A 76 9.81 -10.47 -1.74
N TYR A 77 9.67 -11.65 -2.37
CA TYR A 77 10.79 -12.56 -2.62
C TYR A 77 11.88 -11.93 -3.49
N LYS A 78 11.51 -11.06 -4.44
CA LYS A 78 12.45 -10.37 -5.33
C LYS A 78 13.12 -9.15 -4.69
N LEU A 79 12.43 -8.42 -3.82
CA LEU A 79 12.95 -7.19 -3.20
C LEU A 79 13.65 -7.42 -1.85
N THR A 80 13.29 -8.46 -1.09
CA THR A 80 13.87 -8.72 0.23
C THR A 80 15.39 -9.00 0.19
N PRO A 81 15.93 -9.78 -0.78
CA PRO A 81 17.38 -10.02 -0.84
C PRO A 81 18.19 -8.75 -1.06
N GLU A 82 17.67 -7.80 -1.84
CA GLU A 82 18.32 -6.50 -2.07
C GLU A 82 18.45 -5.73 -0.75
N LEU A 83 17.34 -5.59 -0.02
CA LEU A 83 17.31 -4.91 1.26
C LEU A 83 18.25 -5.59 2.28
N ALA A 84 18.21 -6.92 2.37
CA ALA A 84 19.07 -7.69 3.26
C ALA A 84 20.55 -7.56 2.88
N GLY A 85 20.87 -7.56 1.59
CA GLY A 85 22.22 -7.38 1.08
C GLY A 85 22.78 -6.00 1.43
N VAL A 86 22.01 -4.94 1.20
CA VAL A 86 22.43 -3.57 1.53
C VAL A 86 22.59 -3.38 3.03
N TRP A 87 21.68 -3.90 3.85
CA TRP A 87 21.84 -3.87 5.30
C TRP A 87 23.12 -4.59 5.71
N LYS A 88 23.36 -5.81 5.23
CA LYS A 88 24.53 -6.61 5.60
C LYS A 88 25.86 -5.97 5.17
N ASN A 89 25.91 -5.39 3.96
CA ASN A 89 27.17 -4.94 3.36
C ASN A 89 27.46 -3.44 3.59
N HIS A 90 26.44 -2.62 3.75
CA HIS A 90 26.56 -1.15 3.87
C HIS A 90 26.01 -0.60 5.20
N GLY A 91 25.41 -1.47 6.01
CA GLY A 91 24.87 -1.13 7.33
C GLY A 91 23.41 -0.68 7.30
N PHE A 92 22.82 -0.61 8.49
CA PHE A 92 21.40 -0.33 8.64
C PHE A 92 21.01 1.05 8.10
N VAL A 93 21.80 2.09 8.36
CA VAL A 93 21.50 3.46 7.91
C VAL A 93 21.54 3.59 6.38
N ALA A 94 22.51 2.93 5.72
CA ALA A 94 22.62 2.94 4.27
C ALA A 94 21.35 2.35 3.61
N SER A 95 20.76 1.33 4.23
CA SER A 95 19.56 0.65 3.70
C SER A 95 18.32 1.52 3.55
N TYR A 96 18.27 2.73 4.12
CA TYR A 96 17.17 3.67 3.91
C TYR A 96 17.63 5.10 3.54
N CYS A 97 18.93 5.34 3.43
CA CYS A 97 19.48 6.63 2.98
C CYS A 97 20.08 6.59 1.59
N ASP A 98 20.56 5.43 1.14
CA ASP A 98 21.30 5.29 -0.10
C ASP A 98 20.50 4.46 -1.10
N ASN A 99 20.43 4.92 -2.36
CA ASN A 99 19.71 4.19 -3.41
C ASN A 99 20.46 2.93 -3.87
N HIS A 100 21.79 2.93 -3.81
CA HIS A 100 22.62 1.86 -4.38
C HIS A 100 22.06 1.40 -5.73
N ASP A 101 21.94 0.08 -5.95
CA ASP A 101 21.47 -0.49 -7.19
C ASP A 101 19.94 -0.72 -7.21
N TYR A 102 19.20 -0.31 -6.18
CA TYR A 102 17.77 -0.65 -6.04
C TYR A 102 16.92 -0.28 -7.26
N TYR A 103 17.17 0.90 -7.86
CA TYR A 103 16.41 1.38 -9.01
C TYR A 103 17.06 1.02 -10.35
N THR A 104 18.35 0.70 -10.37
CA THR A 104 19.13 0.43 -11.59
C THR A 104 19.20 -1.06 -11.89
N ASP A 105 19.17 -1.93 -10.87
CA ASP A 105 19.09 -3.37 -11.05
C ASP A 105 17.78 -3.74 -11.76
N PRO A 106 17.84 -4.54 -12.85
CA PRO A 106 16.67 -4.89 -13.63
C PRO A 106 15.55 -5.57 -12.85
N SER A 107 15.89 -6.39 -11.86
CA SER A 107 14.90 -7.12 -11.08
C SER A 107 14.28 -6.20 -10.03
N THR A 108 15.08 -5.54 -9.21
CA THR A 108 14.56 -4.78 -8.07
C THR A 108 13.86 -3.52 -8.52
N GLY A 109 14.38 -2.85 -9.55
CA GLY A 109 13.70 -1.72 -10.17
C GLY A 109 12.34 -2.13 -10.74
N PHE A 110 12.29 -3.20 -11.53
CA PHE A 110 11.03 -3.68 -12.11
C PHE A 110 9.98 -4.03 -11.05
N TRP A 111 10.37 -4.80 -10.03
CA TRP A 111 9.45 -5.19 -8.96
C TRP A 111 9.03 -4.02 -8.07
N GLY A 112 9.93 -3.04 -7.87
CA GLY A 112 9.60 -1.78 -7.20
C GLY A 112 8.57 -0.96 -7.98
N TRP A 113 8.74 -0.83 -9.29
CA TRP A 113 7.76 -0.17 -10.16
C TRP A 113 6.44 -0.94 -10.23
N MET A 114 6.47 -2.26 -10.36
CA MET A 114 5.26 -3.09 -10.35
C MET A 114 4.46 -2.95 -9.05
N PHE A 115 5.12 -2.84 -7.89
CA PHE A 115 4.44 -2.54 -6.62
C PHE A 115 3.70 -1.21 -6.66
N VAL A 116 4.34 -0.18 -7.21
CA VAL A 116 3.74 1.15 -7.30
C VAL A 116 2.54 1.12 -8.24
N MET A 117 2.68 0.45 -9.38
CA MET A 117 1.58 0.26 -10.32
C MET A 117 0.45 -0.61 -9.77
N SER A 118 0.72 -1.53 -8.84
CA SER A 118 -0.31 -2.37 -8.19
C SER A 118 -1.28 -1.56 -7.35
N LYS A 119 -0.93 -0.35 -6.92
CA LYS A 119 -1.83 0.51 -6.13
C LYS A 119 -3.06 0.97 -6.92
N LEU A 120 -2.96 1.05 -8.24
CA LEU A 120 -4.10 1.35 -9.11
C LEU A 120 -5.16 0.24 -9.08
N PRO A 121 -4.85 -1.04 -9.39
CA PRO A 121 -5.84 -2.11 -9.29
C PRO A 121 -6.28 -2.34 -7.84
N GLU A 122 -5.46 -2.12 -6.81
CA GLU A 122 -5.90 -2.19 -5.39
C GLU A 122 -7.10 -1.28 -5.07
N LEU A 123 -7.35 -0.19 -5.83
CA LEU A 123 -8.57 0.62 -5.70
C LEU A 123 -9.85 -0.20 -5.96
N GLY A 124 -9.73 -1.31 -6.71
CA GLY A 124 -10.80 -2.28 -6.96
C GLY A 124 -11.32 -2.96 -5.69
N ASP A 125 -10.54 -3.03 -4.61
CA ASP A 125 -10.99 -3.56 -3.31
C ASP A 125 -12.24 -2.80 -2.82
N THR A 126 -12.22 -1.48 -2.99
CA THR A 126 -13.35 -0.63 -2.62
C THR A 126 -14.55 -0.83 -3.54
N ALA A 127 -14.32 -1.11 -4.83
CA ALA A 127 -15.40 -1.45 -5.76
C ALA A 127 -16.13 -2.73 -5.31
N PHE A 128 -15.41 -3.75 -4.86
CA PHE A 128 -16.03 -4.95 -4.28
C PHE A 128 -16.85 -4.63 -3.03
N LEU A 129 -16.39 -3.73 -2.15
CA LEU A 129 -17.17 -3.32 -0.98
C LEU A 129 -18.48 -2.63 -1.40
N VAL A 130 -18.42 -1.69 -2.34
CA VAL A 130 -19.59 -0.95 -2.84
C VAL A 130 -20.60 -1.90 -3.49
N LEU A 131 -20.16 -2.76 -4.42
CA LEU A 131 -21.03 -3.68 -5.16
C LEU A 131 -21.64 -4.77 -4.27
N ARG A 132 -20.93 -5.18 -3.21
CA ARG A 132 -21.41 -6.15 -2.22
C ARG A 132 -22.12 -5.51 -1.02
N LYS A 133 -22.42 -4.20 -1.08
CA LYS A 133 -23.07 -3.44 0.01
C LYS A 133 -22.38 -3.61 1.38
N ARG A 134 -21.06 -3.73 1.39
CA ARG A 134 -20.25 -3.77 2.61
C ARG A 134 -19.87 -2.35 3.03
N PRO A 135 -19.69 -2.09 4.34
CA PRO A 135 -19.36 -0.76 4.83
C PRO A 135 -18.00 -0.30 4.28
N VAL A 136 -17.99 0.83 3.57
CA VAL A 136 -16.77 1.49 3.10
C VAL A 136 -16.33 2.48 4.16
N ILE A 137 -15.52 2.01 5.11
CA ILE A 137 -15.07 2.82 6.25
C ILE A 137 -14.01 3.85 5.83
N PHE A 138 -13.94 4.96 6.56
CA PHE A 138 -12.99 6.06 6.31
C PHE A 138 -11.55 5.57 6.14
N MET A 139 -11.08 4.75 7.08
CA MET A 139 -9.73 4.19 7.06
C MET A 139 -9.39 3.50 5.73
N HIS A 140 -10.34 2.74 5.16
CA HIS A 140 -10.09 1.97 3.95
C HIS A 140 -9.95 2.89 2.73
N TRP A 141 -10.96 3.70 2.43
CA TRP A 141 -10.93 4.49 1.20
C TRP A 141 -9.86 5.59 1.25
N ALA A 142 -9.61 6.17 2.43
CA ALA A 142 -8.58 7.18 2.62
C ALA A 142 -7.18 6.57 2.48
N HIS A 143 -6.94 5.36 3.01
CA HIS A 143 -5.71 4.62 2.80
C HIS A 143 -5.45 4.38 1.31
N HIS A 144 -6.41 3.78 0.59
CA HIS A 144 -6.24 3.45 -0.83
C HIS A 144 -6.01 4.69 -1.71
N ALA A 145 -6.78 5.77 -1.50
CA ALA A 145 -6.60 7.01 -2.27
C ALA A 145 -5.21 7.65 -2.04
N ILE A 146 -4.83 7.81 -0.77
CA ILE A 146 -3.59 8.52 -0.43
C ILE A 146 -2.37 7.64 -0.73
N THR A 147 -2.40 6.34 -0.43
CA THR A 147 -1.29 5.42 -0.72
C THR A 147 -1.06 5.30 -2.23
N TYR A 148 -2.11 5.32 -3.06
CA TYR A 148 -1.96 5.31 -4.51
C TYR A 148 -1.15 6.50 -5.03
N VAL A 149 -1.56 7.73 -4.69
CA VAL A 149 -0.84 8.95 -5.09
C VAL A 149 0.56 8.96 -4.49
N TYR A 150 0.69 8.60 -3.22
CA TYR A 150 1.95 8.69 -2.51
C TYR A 150 3.00 7.68 -3.01
N ALA A 151 2.60 6.46 -3.38
CA ALA A 151 3.50 5.47 -3.96
C ALA A 151 4.09 5.95 -5.28
N ILE A 152 3.25 6.56 -6.14
CA ILE A 152 3.66 7.09 -7.44
C ILE A 152 4.62 8.27 -7.27
N LEU A 153 4.27 9.21 -6.39
CA LEU A 153 5.14 10.34 -6.06
C LEU A 153 6.49 9.87 -5.50
N THR A 154 6.49 8.96 -4.52
CA THR A 154 7.70 8.43 -3.88
C THR A 154 8.65 7.77 -4.90
N TYR A 155 8.11 6.97 -5.82
CA TYR A 155 8.92 6.29 -6.82
C TYR A 155 9.41 7.24 -7.92
N SER A 156 8.61 8.24 -8.31
CA SER A 156 9.03 9.29 -9.26
C SER A 156 10.21 10.11 -8.76
N GLU A 157 10.33 10.29 -7.44
CA GLU A 157 11.43 11.01 -6.80
C GLU A 157 12.53 10.10 -6.25
N MET A 158 12.51 8.80 -6.58
CA MET A 158 13.55 7.81 -6.26
C MET A 158 14.03 7.82 -4.81
N GLN A 159 13.11 7.74 -3.85
CA GLN A 159 13.46 7.81 -2.44
C GLN A 159 14.13 6.52 -1.93
N ALA A 160 15.24 6.62 -1.22
CA ALA A 160 15.97 5.43 -0.74
C ALA A 160 15.20 4.58 0.28
N TRP A 161 14.51 5.25 1.21
CA TRP A 161 13.71 4.61 2.25
C TRP A 161 12.52 3.82 1.68
N ALA A 162 12.13 4.06 0.43
CA ALA A 162 10.99 3.39 -0.20
C ALA A 162 11.13 1.86 -0.17
N ARG A 163 12.35 1.32 -0.33
CA ARG A 163 12.61 -0.13 -0.30
C ARG A 163 12.09 -0.80 0.98
N TRP A 164 12.24 -0.13 2.13
CA TRP A 164 11.76 -0.63 3.42
C TRP A 164 10.24 -0.67 3.47
N SER A 165 9.61 0.43 3.07
CA SER A 165 8.15 0.51 3.01
C SER A 165 7.57 -0.55 2.08
N LEU A 166 8.20 -0.76 0.92
CA LEU A 166 7.79 -1.75 -0.08
C LEU A 166 7.89 -3.18 0.47
N VAL A 167 9.04 -3.58 1.00
CA VAL A 167 9.24 -4.93 1.53
C VAL A 167 8.28 -5.22 2.68
N LEU A 168 8.13 -4.30 3.63
CA LEU A 168 7.19 -4.46 4.75
C LEU A 168 5.75 -4.58 4.25
N ASN A 169 5.32 -3.68 3.35
CA ASN A 169 3.97 -3.67 2.80
C ASN A 169 3.66 -4.96 2.05
N LEU A 170 4.59 -5.44 1.20
CA LEU A 170 4.42 -6.65 0.41
C LEU A 170 4.31 -7.90 1.29
N ILE A 171 5.11 -8.02 2.35
CA ILE A 171 5.00 -9.14 3.29
C ILE A 171 3.64 -9.11 3.99
N VAL A 172 3.24 -7.95 4.50
CA VAL A 172 1.95 -7.79 5.18
C VAL A 172 0.78 -8.03 4.23
N HIS A 173 0.85 -7.53 2.99
CA HIS A 173 -0.17 -7.74 1.97
C HIS A 173 -0.27 -9.20 1.52
N THR A 174 0.84 -9.92 1.44
CA THR A 174 0.81 -11.37 1.17
C THR A 174 -0.06 -12.10 2.20
N ILE A 175 0.13 -11.80 3.48
CA ILE A 175 -0.63 -12.41 4.58
C ILE A 175 -2.08 -11.93 4.57
N MET A 176 -2.30 -10.61 4.44
CA MET A 176 -3.62 -9.99 4.48
C MET A 176 -4.51 -10.46 3.32
N TYR A 177 -4.02 -10.46 2.09
CA TYR A 177 -4.77 -10.90 0.92
C TYR A 177 -5.02 -12.41 0.95
N THR A 178 -4.07 -13.22 1.44
CA THR A 178 -4.33 -14.66 1.69
C THR A 178 -5.49 -14.85 2.66
N TYR A 179 -5.49 -14.12 3.77
CA TYR A 179 -6.59 -14.13 4.74
C TYR A 179 -7.93 -13.72 4.10
N PHE A 180 -7.96 -12.65 3.31
CA PHE A 180 -9.18 -12.22 2.63
C PHE A 180 -9.66 -13.20 1.55
N GLY A 181 -8.75 -13.85 0.82
CA GLY A 181 -9.07 -14.91 -0.13
C GLY A 181 -9.77 -16.10 0.55
N LEU A 182 -9.19 -16.59 1.66
CA LEU A 182 -9.79 -17.65 2.47
C LEU A 182 -11.17 -17.23 3.04
N ARG A 183 -11.31 -15.98 3.50
CA ARG A 183 -12.61 -15.47 3.97
C ARG A 183 -13.63 -15.35 2.83
N ALA A 184 -13.22 -15.02 1.62
CA ALA A 184 -14.09 -14.97 0.45
C ALA A 184 -14.59 -16.36 0.03
N MET A 185 -13.80 -17.41 0.27
CA MET A 185 -14.21 -18.82 0.16
C MET A 185 -15.16 -19.28 1.27
N LYS A 186 -15.54 -18.39 2.20
CA LYS A 186 -16.36 -18.68 3.39
C LYS A 186 -15.69 -19.63 4.38
N ILE A 187 -14.36 -19.69 4.37
CA ILE A 187 -13.60 -20.43 5.39
C ILE A 187 -13.64 -19.64 6.70
N GLU A 188 -14.01 -20.33 7.78
CA GLU A 188 -13.98 -19.76 9.12
C GLU A 188 -12.54 -19.71 9.63
N LEU A 189 -12.08 -18.50 9.96
CA LEU A 189 -10.73 -18.27 10.46
C LEU A 189 -10.79 -17.73 11.89
N PRO A 190 -9.86 -18.13 12.75
CA PRO A 190 -9.87 -17.77 14.16
C PRO A 190 -9.65 -16.26 14.32
N ARG A 191 -10.41 -15.62 15.21
CA ARG A 191 -10.30 -14.16 15.51
C ARG A 191 -8.86 -13.71 15.86
N PRO A 192 -8.03 -14.50 16.59
CA PRO A 192 -6.62 -14.17 16.80
C PRO A 192 -5.83 -13.91 15.53
N LEU A 193 -6.13 -14.59 14.41
CA LEU A 193 -5.44 -14.37 13.14
C LEU A 193 -5.70 -12.97 12.59
N ALA A 194 -6.96 -12.52 12.60
CA ALA A 194 -7.30 -11.16 12.19
C ALA A 194 -6.63 -10.09 13.09
N LYS A 195 -6.55 -10.37 14.40
CA LYS A 195 -5.85 -9.51 15.35
C LYS A 195 -4.35 -9.44 15.03
N PHE A 196 -3.71 -10.58 14.76
CA PHE A 196 -2.30 -10.67 14.36
C PHE A 196 -2.01 -9.86 13.09
N ILE A 197 -2.85 -9.99 12.06
CA ILE A 197 -2.71 -9.23 10.81
C ILE A 197 -2.75 -7.73 11.08
N THR A 198 -3.71 -7.27 11.89
CA THR A 198 -3.81 -5.85 12.25
C THR A 198 -2.59 -5.39 13.08
N THR A 199 -2.05 -6.27 13.93
CA THR A 199 -0.83 -5.97 14.70
C THR A 199 0.39 -5.80 13.80
N ILE A 200 0.62 -6.68 12.83
CA ILE A 200 1.77 -6.55 11.92
C ILE A 200 1.64 -5.30 11.02
N GLN A 201 0.41 -4.91 10.65
CA GLN A 201 0.15 -3.64 9.94
C GLN A 201 0.55 -2.42 10.79
N ILE A 202 0.19 -2.41 12.07
CA ILE A 202 0.60 -1.34 12.99
C ILE A 202 2.12 -1.29 13.16
N VAL A 203 2.77 -2.45 13.34
CA VAL A 203 4.23 -2.54 13.48
C VAL A 203 4.94 -1.99 12.23
N GLN A 204 4.44 -2.29 11.03
CA GLN A 204 4.97 -1.71 9.78
C GLN A 204 4.93 -0.17 9.81
N PHE A 205 3.83 0.45 10.26
CA PHE A 205 3.74 1.91 10.34
C PHE A 205 4.68 2.50 11.39
N VAL A 206 4.86 1.82 12.52
CA VAL A 206 5.83 2.24 13.55
C VAL A 206 7.26 2.21 13.01
N ILE A 207 7.66 1.13 12.32
CA ILE A 207 8.98 1.03 11.69
C ILE A 207 9.17 2.13 10.65
N SER A 208 8.16 2.36 9.80
CA SER A 208 8.21 3.41 8.77
C SER A 208 8.37 4.80 9.38
N LEU A 209 7.60 5.12 10.43
CA LEU A 209 7.72 6.41 11.13
C LEU A 209 9.09 6.61 11.78
N TRP A 210 9.66 5.55 12.36
CA TRP A 210 11.00 5.62 12.91
C TRP A 210 12.05 5.93 11.84
N ILE A 211 12.00 5.24 10.68
CA ILE A 211 12.88 5.50 9.54
C ILE A 211 12.74 6.95 9.07
N PHE A 212 11.51 7.43 8.89
CA PHE A 212 11.24 8.82 8.49
C PHE A 212 11.79 9.84 9.48
N GLY A 213 11.52 9.64 10.78
CA GLY A 213 12.03 10.52 11.83
C GLY A 213 13.55 10.58 11.84
N HIS A 214 14.21 9.44 11.63
CA HIS A 214 15.66 9.38 11.56
C HIS A 214 16.23 10.06 10.30
N VAL A 215 15.61 9.88 9.13
CA VAL A 215 16.01 10.58 7.89
C VAL A 215 15.80 12.09 8.03
N ILE A 216 14.68 12.53 8.61
CA ILE A 216 14.40 13.94 8.89
C ILE A 216 15.47 14.52 9.83
N PHE A 217 15.80 13.81 10.92
CA PHE A 217 16.85 14.21 11.84
C PHE A 217 18.20 14.37 11.12
N MET A 218 18.62 13.38 10.35
CA MET A 218 19.90 13.43 9.63
C MET A 218 19.97 14.57 8.61
N LYS A 219 18.86 14.80 7.88
CA LYS A 219 18.77 15.85 6.87
C LYS A 219 18.72 17.26 7.49
N TYR A 220 18.05 17.41 8.64
CA TYR A 220 17.95 18.69 9.36
C TYR A 220 19.27 19.09 10.00
N PHE A 221 19.95 18.16 10.68
CA PHE A 221 21.24 18.40 11.34
C PHE A 221 22.46 18.19 10.44
N ASN A 222 22.23 17.87 9.16
CA ASN A 222 23.26 17.61 8.15
C ASN A 222 24.33 16.59 8.60
N THR A 223 23.91 15.56 9.34
CA THR A 223 24.81 14.52 9.85
C THR A 223 25.14 13.45 8.81
N ARG A 224 24.26 13.26 7.81
CA ARG A 224 24.45 12.39 6.66
C ARG A 224 23.58 12.85 5.49
N SER A 225 24.12 12.81 4.28
CA SER A 225 23.31 12.99 3.06
C SER A 225 22.49 11.73 2.80
N CYS A 226 21.17 11.88 2.66
CA CYS A 226 20.25 10.80 2.32
C CYS A 226 19.49 11.17 1.04
N ALA A 227 19.34 10.21 0.13
CA ALA A 227 18.54 10.32 -1.09
C ALA A 227 17.05 10.36 -0.76
N ALA A 228 16.63 11.50 -0.22
CA ALA A 228 15.26 11.78 0.17
C ALA A 228 14.93 13.27 -0.01
N SER A 229 13.74 13.57 -0.51
CA SER A 229 13.27 14.94 -0.74
C SER A 229 12.41 15.42 0.43
N TRP A 230 12.48 16.73 0.73
CA TRP A 230 11.70 17.30 1.84
C TRP A 230 10.19 17.19 1.63
N ASN A 231 9.73 17.32 0.38
CA ASN A 231 8.31 17.23 0.03
C ASN A 231 7.75 15.83 0.34
N VAL A 232 8.42 14.78 -0.12
CA VAL A 232 7.97 13.40 0.07
C VAL A 232 8.11 12.96 1.53
N LEU A 233 9.17 13.39 2.23
CA LEU A 233 9.34 13.12 3.66
C LEU A 233 8.24 13.77 4.51
N SER A 234 7.92 15.03 4.25
CA SER A 234 6.91 15.77 5.02
C SER A 234 5.51 15.20 4.79
N LEU A 235 5.14 14.98 3.52
CA LEU A 235 3.85 14.37 3.16
C LEU A 235 3.74 12.94 3.71
N GLY A 236 4.80 12.15 3.59
CA GLY A 236 4.84 10.79 4.10
C GLY A 236 4.74 10.71 5.62
N GLY A 237 5.45 11.57 6.35
CA GLY A 237 5.38 11.63 7.79
C GLY A 237 3.94 11.87 8.29
N VAL A 238 3.25 12.86 7.70
CA VAL A 238 1.83 13.14 8.00
C VAL A 238 0.95 11.94 7.64
N MET A 239 1.15 11.33 6.47
CA MET A 239 0.39 10.17 6.02
C MET A 239 0.55 8.97 6.98
N TYR A 240 1.79 8.62 7.34
CA TYR A 240 2.06 7.48 8.22
C TYR A 240 1.56 7.73 9.65
N LEU A 241 1.62 8.96 10.17
CA LEU A 241 1.02 9.31 11.46
C LEU A 241 -0.51 9.13 11.42
N MET A 242 -1.15 9.60 10.36
CA MET A 242 -2.58 9.40 10.14
C MET A 242 -2.93 7.91 10.06
N TYR A 243 -2.16 7.10 9.32
CA TYR A 243 -2.39 5.65 9.22
C TYR A 243 -2.20 4.94 10.55
N LEU A 244 -1.14 5.26 11.30
CA LEU A 244 -0.93 4.70 12.63
C LEU A 244 -2.12 5.01 13.54
N TYR A 245 -2.61 6.26 13.55
CA TYR A 245 -3.79 6.64 14.31
C TYR A 245 -5.02 5.83 13.91
N LEU A 246 -5.34 5.76 12.60
CA LEU A 246 -6.52 5.07 12.10
C LEU A 246 -6.50 3.57 12.39
N PHE A 247 -5.34 2.93 12.25
CA PHE A 247 -5.20 1.50 12.54
C PHE A 247 -5.24 1.19 14.04
N CYS A 248 -4.65 2.04 14.88
CA CYS A 248 -4.79 1.94 16.33
C CYS A 248 -6.25 2.13 16.77
N GLU A 249 -6.95 3.11 16.20
CA GLU A 249 -8.37 3.34 16.48
C GLU A 249 -9.22 2.14 16.04
N PHE A 250 -8.97 1.60 14.84
CA PHE A 250 -9.61 0.39 14.34
C PHE A 250 -9.35 -0.79 15.29
N PHE A 251 -8.10 -1.02 15.68
CA PHE A 251 -7.72 -2.11 16.58
C PHE A 251 -8.43 -2.00 17.94
N TYR A 252 -8.46 -0.79 18.51
CA TYR A 252 -9.17 -0.52 19.75
C TYR A 252 -10.66 -0.84 19.61
N LYS A 253 -11.33 -0.33 18.58
CA LYS A 253 -12.76 -0.54 18.34
C LYS A 253 -13.10 -2.01 18.03
N ALA A 254 -12.24 -2.73 17.32
CA ALA A 254 -12.50 -4.09 16.85
C ALA A 254 -12.13 -5.18 17.87
N TYR A 255 -11.10 -4.97 18.70
CA TYR A 255 -10.53 -6.03 19.54
C TYR A 255 -10.50 -5.71 21.03
N ILE A 256 -10.45 -4.44 21.44
CA ILE A 256 -10.31 -4.06 22.87
C ILE A 256 -11.65 -3.61 23.44
N LYS A 257 -12.36 -2.71 22.74
CA LYS A 257 -13.63 -2.17 23.18
C LYS A 257 -14.65 -3.31 23.29
N LYS A 258 -15.02 -3.66 24.52
CA LYS A 258 -16.10 -4.64 24.79
C LYS A 258 -17.37 -4.11 24.12
N ARG A 259 -18.00 -4.92 23.26
CA ARG A 259 -19.38 -4.64 22.84
C ARG A 259 -20.24 -4.76 24.09
N SER A 260 -20.93 -3.68 24.45
CA SER A 260 -22.02 -3.75 25.43
C SER A 260 -23.00 -4.84 24.97
N PRO A 261 -23.46 -5.75 25.85
CA PRO A 261 -24.56 -6.62 25.50
C PRO A 261 -25.74 -5.73 25.13
N THR A 262 -26.16 -5.75 23.87
CA THR A 262 -27.40 -5.12 23.44
C THR A 262 -28.49 -5.62 24.38
N LYS A 263 -29.06 -4.72 25.20
CA LYS A 263 -30.27 -5.03 25.95
C LYS A 263 -31.30 -5.47 24.92
N VAL A 264 -31.63 -6.75 24.92
CA VAL A 264 -32.84 -7.24 24.27
C VAL A 264 -33.98 -6.59 25.05
N THR A 265 -34.44 -5.43 24.59
CA THR A 265 -35.75 -4.92 24.98
C THR A 265 -36.74 -5.96 24.48
N LYS A 266 -37.21 -6.82 25.40
CA LYS A 266 -38.43 -7.58 25.19
C LYS A 266 -39.51 -6.55 24.89
N ALA A 267 -40.07 -6.62 23.69
CA ALA A 267 -41.35 -5.99 23.40
C ALA A 267 -42.39 -6.76 24.24
N GLU A 268 -43.05 -6.05 25.15
CA GLU A 268 -44.39 -6.38 25.64
C GLU A 268 -45.41 -5.69 24.74
#